data_AF-A0A0F9PPI2-F1
#
_entry.id   AF-A0A0F9PPI2-F1
#
_cell.length_a   1.000
_cell.length_b   1.000
_cell.length_c   1.000
_cell.angle_alpha   90.00
_cell.angle_beta   90.00
_cell.angle_gamma   90.00
#
_symmetry.space_group_name_H-M   'P 1'
#
loop_
_entity.id
_entity.type
_entity.pdbx_description
1 polymer ?
#
loop_
_entity_poly.entity_id
_entity_poly.type
_entity_poly.pdbx_seq_one_letter_code
_entity_poly.pdbx_strand_id
1 'polypeptide(L)'
;MDRTAFETALESFRAASEESILAHYARNDFTFAVPDVEVGAGGKRYRKLWNIETYRDGERHNRSIHAFVEIATGDIFKPASCKAPAKHKRGNIYDDAGRACLTDSGHVAYMR
;
A
#
# COMPACT_ATOMS: atom_id res chain seq x y z
N MET A 1 19.40 -9.20 -2.01
CA MET A 1 18.70 -8.87 -0.76
C MET A 1 18.18 -10.16 -0.16
N ASP A 2 18.29 -10.33 1.15
CA ASP A 2 17.67 -11.49 1.82
C ASP A 2 16.15 -11.45 1.63
N ARG A 3 15.56 -12.56 1.23
CA ARG A 3 14.12 -12.63 0.92
C ARG A 3 13.29 -12.44 2.19
N THR A 4 13.79 -12.90 3.33
CA THR A 4 13.10 -12.73 4.62
C THR A 4 13.09 -11.26 5.02
N ALA A 5 14.24 -10.57 4.95
CA ALA A 5 14.31 -9.13 5.24
C ALA A 5 13.38 -8.29 4.36
N PHE A 6 13.23 -8.63 3.08
CA PHE A 6 12.26 -7.96 2.20
C PHE A 6 10.81 -8.16 2.63
N GLU A 7 10.38 -9.40 2.89
CA GLU A 7 8.99 -9.66 3.28
C GLU A 7 8.65 -9.00 4.64
N THR A 8 9.59 -8.97 5.59
CA THR A 8 9.41 -8.25 6.87
C THR A 8 9.24 -6.74 6.67
N ALA A 9 10.06 -6.11 5.83
CA ALA A 9 9.95 -4.67 5.55
C ALA A 9 8.67 -4.34 4.76
N LEU A 10 8.28 -5.22 3.83
CA LEU A 10 7.04 -5.08 3.08
C LEU A 10 5.81 -5.15 3.99
N GLU A 11 5.80 -6.07 4.94
CA GLU A 11 4.73 -6.18 5.94
C GLU A 11 4.69 -4.96 6.86
N SER A 12 5.86 -4.43 7.25
CA SER A 12 5.95 -3.18 8.03
C SER A 12 5.35 -1.99 7.27
N PHE A 13 5.60 -1.90 5.95
CA PHE A 13 4.99 -0.88 5.10
C PHE A 13 3.47 -1.07 4.95
N ARG A 14 2.99 -2.31 4.81
CA ARG A 14 1.54 -2.62 4.79
C ARG A 14 0.86 -2.18 6.08
N ALA A 15 1.46 -2.49 7.24
CA ALA A 15 0.95 -2.07 8.55
C ALA A 15 0.94 -0.55 8.71
N ALA A 16 1.97 0.17 8.23
CA ALA A 16 1.99 1.63 8.28
C ALA A 16 0.90 2.27 7.41
N SER A 17 0.60 1.68 6.25
CA SER A 17 -0.50 2.10 5.37
C SER A 17 -1.86 1.86 6.04
N GLU A 18 -2.06 0.68 6.64
CA GLU A 18 -3.28 0.34 7.38
C GLU A 18 -3.50 1.25 8.60
N GLU A 19 -2.47 1.53 9.40
CA GLU A 19 -2.57 2.44 10.54
C GLU A 19 -3.03 3.84 10.09
N SER A 20 -2.47 4.34 8.99
CA SER A 20 -2.84 5.64 8.44
C SER A 20 -4.30 5.65 7.95
N ILE A 21 -4.75 4.57 7.32
CA ILE A 21 -6.16 4.39 6.91
C ILE A 21 -7.07 4.37 8.15
N LEU A 22 -6.75 3.59 9.17
CA LEU A 22 -7.53 3.52 10.40
C LEU A 22 -7.63 4.88 11.10
N ALA A 23 -6.52 5.60 11.22
CA ALA A 23 -6.49 6.93 11.80
C ALA A 23 -7.32 7.94 10.97
N HIS A 24 -7.24 7.86 9.65
CA HIS A 24 -8.06 8.68 8.75
C HIS A 24 -9.55 8.40 8.94
N TYR A 25 -9.95 7.13 9.00
CA TYR A 25 -11.34 6.75 9.15
C TYR A 25 -11.89 7.14 10.53
N ALA A 26 -11.12 6.92 11.59
CA ALA A 26 -11.49 7.31 12.96
C ALA A 26 -11.68 8.82 13.10
N ARG A 27 -10.81 9.63 12.48
CA ARG A 27 -10.90 11.10 12.53
C ARG A 27 -12.10 11.67 11.78
N ASN A 28 -12.51 11.02 10.69
CA ASN A 28 -13.56 11.55 9.80
C ASN A 28 -14.94 10.93 10.05
N ASP A 29 -15.07 9.97 10.96
CA ASP A 29 -16.33 9.32 11.34
C ASP A 29 -17.13 8.80 10.12
N PHE A 30 -16.43 8.13 9.19
CA PHE A 30 -17.07 7.62 7.98
C PHE A 30 -18.10 6.53 8.31
N THR A 31 -19.23 6.56 7.60
CA THR A 31 -20.30 5.56 7.74
C THR A 31 -20.04 4.26 6.97
N PHE A 32 -18.99 4.22 6.15
CA PHE A 32 -18.61 3.05 5.35
C PHE A 32 -17.55 2.21 6.08
N ALA A 33 -17.43 0.93 5.73
CA ALA A 33 -16.42 0.06 6.30
C ALA A 33 -15.01 0.56 5.97
N VAL A 34 -14.08 0.35 6.90
CA VAL A 34 -12.65 0.58 6.67
C VAL A 34 -12.16 -0.45 5.64
N PRO A 35 -11.42 -0.05 4.60
CA PRO A 35 -10.94 -0.97 3.59
C PRO A 35 -9.76 -1.80 4.13
N ASP A 36 -9.65 -3.04 3.65
CA ASP A 36 -8.54 -3.92 3.99
C ASP A 36 -7.32 -3.60 3.13
N VAL A 37 -6.13 -3.66 3.73
CA VAL A 37 -4.85 -3.56 3.02
C VAL A 37 -4.26 -4.96 2.87
N GLU A 38 -4.02 -5.40 1.64
CA GLU A 38 -3.48 -6.74 1.36
C GLU A 38 -2.19 -6.68 0.51
N VAL A 39 -1.20 -7.50 0.84
CA VAL A 39 -0.06 -7.74 -0.04
C VAL A 39 -0.44 -8.80 -1.07
N GLY A 40 -0.44 -8.42 -2.34
CA GLY A 40 -0.76 -9.32 -3.44
C GLY A 40 0.29 -10.42 -3.61
N ALA A 41 -0.18 -11.66 -3.74
CA ALA A 41 0.67 -12.81 -4.00
C ALA A 41 1.37 -12.72 -5.37
N GLY A 42 2.63 -13.15 -5.42
CA GLY A 42 3.37 -13.34 -6.67
C GLY A 42 3.86 -12.06 -7.35
N GLY A 43 4.69 -12.22 -8.38
CA GLY A 43 5.37 -11.14 -9.09
C GLY A 43 6.89 -11.31 -9.06
N LYS A 44 7.54 -11.28 -10.24
CA LYS A 44 9.01 -11.43 -10.36
C LYS A 44 9.77 -10.18 -9.98
N ARG A 45 9.18 -9.00 -10.25
CA ARG A 45 9.83 -7.70 -10.07
C ARG A 45 9.19 -6.86 -8.98
N TYR A 46 7.87 -6.91 -8.84
CA TYR A 46 7.13 -6.09 -7.91
C TYR A 46 6.18 -6.92 -7.06
N ARG A 47 6.02 -6.52 -5.80
CA ARG A 47 4.84 -6.80 -4.99
C ARG A 47 3.84 -5.66 -5.15
N LYS A 48 2.56 -5.96 -4.99
CA LYS A 48 1.47 -4.98 -5.08
C LYS A 48 0.80 -4.87 -3.73
N LEU A 49 0.58 -3.65 -3.26
CA LEU A 49 -0.28 -3.38 -2.12
C LEU A 49 -1.68 -3.07 -2.64
N TRP A 50 -2.65 -3.89 -2.25
CA TRP A 50 -4.05 -3.76 -2.61
C TRP A 50 -4.83 -3.08 -1.48
N ASN A 51 -5.77 -2.25 -1.87
CA ASN A 51 -6.81 -1.72 -1.00
C ASN A 51 -8.14 -2.30 -1.44
N ILE A 52 -8.84 -2.94 -0.52
CA ILE A 52 -10.04 -3.73 -0.80
C ILE A 52 -11.19 -3.12 -0.03
N GLU A 53 -12.17 -2.65 -0.79
CA GLU A 53 -13.39 -2.06 -0.25
C GLU A 53 -14.44 -3.16 -0.11
N THR A 54 -14.95 -3.33 1.11
CA THR A 54 -16.00 -4.29 1.46
C THR A 54 -17.29 -3.52 1.77
N TYR A 55 -18.41 -3.97 1.21
CA TYR A 55 -19.72 -3.39 1.52
C TYR A 55 -20.19 -3.74 2.93
N ARG A 56 -21.26 -3.05 3.39
CA ARG A 56 -21.89 -3.32 4.70
C ARG A 56 -22.48 -4.73 4.81
N ASP A 57 -22.80 -5.38 3.69
CA ASP A 57 -23.29 -6.76 3.63
C ASP A 57 -22.17 -7.81 3.71
N GLY A 58 -20.90 -7.38 3.75
CA GLY A 58 -19.73 -8.25 3.84
C GLY A 58 -19.18 -8.69 2.48
N GLU A 59 -19.76 -8.26 1.35
CA GLU A 59 -19.22 -8.60 0.03
C GLU A 59 -18.09 -7.66 -0.39
N ARG A 60 -16.99 -8.24 -0.92
CA ARG A 60 -15.88 -7.47 -1.51
C ARG A 60 -16.35 -6.81 -2.80
N HIS A 61 -16.44 -5.49 -2.82
CA HIS A 61 -16.98 -4.76 -3.95
C HIS A 61 -15.92 -4.36 -4.97
N ASN A 62 -14.83 -3.79 -4.48
CA ASN A 62 -13.86 -3.11 -5.32
C ASN A 62 -12.45 -3.32 -4.77
N ARG A 63 -11.48 -3.31 -5.67
CA ARG A 63 -10.07 -3.34 -5.29
C ARG A 63 -9.27 -2.40 -6.17
N SER A 64 -8.38 -1.65 -5.54
CA SER A 64 -7.42 -0.80 -6.22
C SER A 64 -6.01 -1.12 -5.73
N ILE A 65 -5.02 -0.85 -6.57
CA ILE A 65 -3.61 -0.95 -6.15
C ILE A 65 -3.24 0.39 -5.55
N HIS A 66 -2.65 0.39 -4.37
CA HIS A 66 -2.11 1.58 -3.74
C HIS A 66 -0.66 1.82 -4.09
N ALA A 67 0.12 0.74 -4.16
CA ALA A 67 1.55 0.77 -4.36
C ALA A 67 2.07 -0.44 -5.13
N PHE A 68 3.16 -0.22 -5.85
CA PHE A 68 4.08 -1.25 -6.31
C PHE A 68 5.37 -1.13 -5.49
N VAL A 69 5.89 -2.24 -5.01
CA VAL A 69 7.17 -2.30 -4.29
C VAL A 69 8.13 -3.18 -5.07
N GLU A 70 9.26 -2.62 -5.51
CA GLU A 70 10.26 -3.38 -6.26
C GLU A 70 11.04 -4.33 -5.34
N ILE A 71 11.07 -5.61 -5.68
CA ILE A 71 11.64 -6.66 -4.82
C ILE A 71 13.16 -6.53 -4.69
N ALA A 72 13.82 -6.05 -5.74
CA ALA A 72 15.28 -5.95 -5.76
C ALA A 72 15.81 -4.80 -4.87
N THR A 73 15.02 -3.74 -4.72
CA THR A 73 15.48 -2.46 -4.15
C THR A 73 14.66 -2.00 -2.95
N GLY A 74 13.42 -2.47 -2.78
CA GLY A 74 12.46 -1.94 -1.81
C GLY A 74 11.82 -0.61 -2.21
N ASP A 75 12.10 -0.10 -3.42
CA ASP A 75 11.55 1.18 -3.86
C ASP A 75 10.03 1.10 -4.04
N ILE A 76 9.35 2.12 -3.52
CA ILE A 76 7.88 2.25 -3.53
C ILE A 76 7.47 3.13 -4.70
N PHE A 77 6.49 2.69 -5.49
CA PHE A 77 5.97 3.40 -6.64
C PHE A 77 4.45 3.50 -6.58
N LYS A 78 3.91 4.63 -7.04
CA LYS A 78 2.46 4.79 -7.30
C LYS A 78 2.06 3.94 -8.53
N PRO A 79 0.87 3.32 -8.58
CA PRO A 79 0.38 2.70 -9.81
C PRO A 79 0.19 3.73 -10.94
N ALA A 80 0.60 3.38 -12.15
CA ALA A 80 0.14 4.05 -13.38
C ALA A 80 -1.02 3.25 -14.03
N SER A 81 -1.05 1.94 -13.79
CA SER A 81 -2.13 1.03 -14.18
C SER A 81 -2.12 -0.20 -13.28
N CYS A 82 -3.09 -1.11 -13.47
CA CYS A 82 -3.08 -2.39 -12.76
C CYS A 82 -1.87 -3.28 -13.11
N LYS A 83 -1.19 -3.01 -14.22
CA LYS A 83 -0.07 -3.82 -14.74
C LYS A 83 1.30 -3.19 -14.49
N ALA A 84 1.38 -1.88 -14.26
CA ALA A 84 2.65 -1.17 -14.20
C ALA A 84 2.66 0.00 -13.20
N PRO A 85 3.80 0.23 -12.52
CA PRO A 85 4.02 1.43 -11.71
C PRO A 85 4.23 2.68 -12.57
N ALA A 86 4.11 3.84 -11.94
CA ALA A 86 4.63 5.10 -12.45
C ALA A 86 6.16 5.09 -12.47
N LYS A 87 6.75 5.98 -13.29
CA LYS A 87 8.20 5.99 -13.56
C LYS A 87 9.06 6.28 -12.33
N HIS A 88 8.62 7.23 -11.50
CA HIS A 88 9.43 7.73 -10.39
C HIS A 88 9.03 7.03 -9.09
N LYS A 89 10.02 6.72 -8.25
CA LYS A 89 9.78 6.23 -6.90
C LYS A 89 9.18 7.33 -6.00
N ARG A 90 8.58 6.92 -4.89
CA ARG A 90 7.94 7.78 -3.88
C ARG A 90 8.61 7.66 -2.52
N GLY A 91 9.31 6.56 -2.29
CA GLY A 91 10.03 6.27 -1.06
C GLY A 91 10.64 4.89 -1.16
N ASN A 92 11.05 4.35 -0.02
CA ASN A 92 11.57 3.00 0.09
C ASN A 92 11.03 2.35 1.38
N ILE A 93 10.73 1.05 1.33
CA ILE A 93 10.17 0.33 2.49
C ILE A 93 11.15 0.19 3.66
N TYR A 94 12.45 0.38 3.42
CA TYR A 94 13.47 0.35 4.45
C TYR A 94 13.66 1.71 5.14
N ASP A 95 13.08 2.78 4.59
CA ASP A 95 13.16 4.14 5.13
C ASP A 95 11.90 4.44 5.95
N ASP A 96 11.98 4.32 7.28
CA ASP A 96 10.85 4.54 8.21
C ASP A 96 9.57 3.80 7.79
N ALA A 97 9.72 2.53 7.40
CA ALA A 97 8.65 1.69 6.87
C ALA A 97 7.88 2.34 5.70
N GLY A 98 8.50 3.22 4.91
CA GLY A 98 7.86 3.92 3.80
C GLY A 98 6.88 5.02 4.20
N ARG A 99 6.78 5.39 5.49
CA ARG A 99 5.79 6.36 6.00
C ARG A 99 5.89 7.72 5.33
N ALA A 100 7.11 8.18 5.03
CA ALA A 100 7.35 9.48 4.40
C ALA A 100 6.64 9.65 3.03
N CYS A 101 6.25 8.54 2.37
CA CYS A 101 5.55 8.59 1.09
C CYS A 101 4.03 8.41 1.19
N LEU A 102 3.51 8.13 2.39
CA LEU A 102 2.08 7.98 2.65
C LEU A 102 1.42 9.35 2.86
N THR A 103 0.19 9.45 2.40
CA THR A 103 -0.74 10.54 2.74
C THR A 103 -1.43 10.22 4.06
N ASP A 104 -2.11 11.20 4.65
CA ASP A 104 -2.92 11.01 5.85
C ASP A 104 -3.98 9.91 5.70
N SER A 105 -4.44 9.62 4.48
CA SER A 105 -5.39 8.54 4.20
C SER A 105 -4.72 7.17 4.02
N GLY A 106 -3.40 7.07 4.22
CA GLY A 106 -2.60 5.86 4.05
C GLY A 106 -2.31 5.44 2.62
N HIS A 107 -2.58 6.31 1.64
CA HIS A 107 -2.27 6.07 0.23
C HIS A 107 -0.88 6.61 -0.09
N VAL A 108 -0.13 5.94 -0.99
CA VAL A 108 1.09 6.53 -1.57
C VAL A 108 0.74 7.81 -2.34
N ALA A 109 1.45 8.91 -2.03
CA ALA A 109 1.20 10.23 -2.58
C ALA A 109 1.52 10.33 -4.08
N TYR A 110 0.80 11.22 -4.77
CA TYR A 110 1.22 11.69 -6.10
C TYR A 110 2.43 12.63 -5.97
N MET A 111 3.20 12.78 -7.05
CA MET A 111 4.23 13.82 -7.08
C MET A 111 3.54 15.17 -7.05
N ARG A 112 4.06 16.09 -6.24
CA ARG A 112 3.66 17.49 -6.22
C ARG A 112 4.52 18.29 -7.19
#